data_AF-A0A7Y5NF98-F1
#
_entry.id   AF-A0A7Y5NF98-F1
#
_cell.length_a   1.000
_cell.length_b   1.000
_cell.length_c   1.000
_cell.angle_alpha   90.00
_cell.angle_beta   90.00
_cell.angle_gamma   90.00
#
_symmetry.space_group_name_H-M   'P 1'
#
loop_
_entity.id
_entity.type
_entity.pdbx_description
1 polymer ?
#
loop_
_entity_poly.entity_id
_entity_poly.type
_entity_poly.pdbx_seq_one_letter_code
_entity_poly.pdbx_strand_id
1 'polypeptide(L)'
;MRLLFLMLVFFACNLAHAQSQVASEADTSVTLPRPFAQDAWISKDKADHLVASAFLTGAQYYLWHRELEHSHEQSLSVAIGTTIAIGLGKEIYDHVSRKGTPSVKDMVADVLGIGVAALLLSR
;
A
#
# COMPACT_ATOMS: atom_id res chain seq x y z
N MET A 1 -20.43 -8.57 7.49
CA MET A 1 -20.82 -8.39 6.07
C MET A 1 -21.02 -6.93 5.62
N ARG A 2 -21.78 -6.08 6.35
CA ARG A 2 -22.02 -4.67 5.93
C ARG A 2 -20.74 -3.81 5.91
N LEU A 3 -19.84 -3.98 6.89
CA LEU A 3 -18.55 -3.27 6.93
C LEU A 3 -17.57 -3.73 5.85
N LEU A 4 -17.51 -5.04 5.58
CA LEU A 4 -16.67 -5.59 4.52
C LEU A 4 -17.07 -5.03 3.15
N PHE A 5 -18.37 -4.94 2.88
CA PHE A 5 -18.88 -4.33 1.66
C PHE A 5 -18.49 -2.85 1.56
N LEU A 6 -18.58 -2.09 2.64
CA LEU A 6 -18.15 -0.68 2.67
C LEU A 6 -16.65 -0.52 2.48
N MET A 7 -15.82 -1.40 3.06
CA MET A 7 -14.37 -1.40 2.86
C MET A 7 -13.98 -1.77 1.44
N LEU A 8 -14.65 -2.76 0.83
CA LEU A 8 -14.45 -3.14 -0.58
C LEU A 8 -14.88 -2.01 -1.52
N VAL A 9 -16.02 -1.37 -1.26
CA VAL A 9 -16.49 -0.21 -2.03
C VAL A 9 -15.55 0.97 -1.86
N PHE A 10 -15.08 1.26 -0.65
CA PHE A 10 -14.10 2.33 -0.40
C PHE A 10 -12.77 2.04 -1.10
N PHE A 11 -12.25 0.81 -0.99
CA PHE A 11 -11.01 0.40 -1.66
C PHE A 11 -11.14 0.47 -3.19
N ALA A 12 -12.24 -0.04 -3.76
CA ALA A 12 -12.52 0.05 -5.19
C ALA A 12 -12.70 1.51 -5.65
N CYS A 13 -13.31 2.36 -4.82
CA CYS A 13 -13.49 3.78 -5.12
C CYS A 13 -12.15 4.54 -5.10
N ASN A 14 -11.25 4.22 -4.16
CA ASN A 14 -9.90 4.77 -4.14
C ASN A 14 -9.04 4.27 -5.31
N LEU A 15 -9.17 2.99 -5.70
CA LEU A 15 -8.49 2.43 -6.88
C LEU A 15 -8.95 3.11 -8.17
N ALA A 16 -10.26 3.36 -8.30
CA ALA A 16 -10.84 4.08 -9.43
C ALA A 16 -10.38 5.54 -9.48
N HIS A 17 -10.28 6.22 -8.32
CA HIS A 17 -9.73 7.58 -8.25
C HIS A 17 -8.23 7.60 -8.62
N ALA A 18 -7.45 6.62 -8.17
CA ALA A 18 -6.04 6.50 -8.55
C ALA A 18 -5.85 6.28 -10.06
N GLN A 19 -6.72 5.48 -10.70
CA GLN A 19 -6.73 5.35 -12.17
C GLN A 19 -7.15 6.63 -12.90
N SER A 20 -8.05 7.44 -12.31
CA SER A 20 -8.53 8.68 -12.93
C SER A 20 -7.45 9.76 -13.05
N GLN A 21 -6.46 9.78 -12.15
CA GLN A 21 -5.34 10.73 -12.21
C GLN A 21 -4.38 10.43 -13.37
N VAL A 22 -4.18 9.15 -13.72
CA VAL A 22 -3.30 8.73 -14.83
C VAL A 22 -3.84 9.15 -16.21
N ALA A 23 -5.15 9.35 -16.34
CA ALA A 23 -5.77 9.75 -17.61
C ALA A 23 -5.68 11.26 -17.89
N SER A 24 -5.36 12.09 -16.89
CA SER A 24 -5.43 13.56 -17.02
C SER A 24 -4.09 14.24 -17.35
N GLU A 25 -2.95 13.53 -17.32
CA GLU A 25 -1.62 14.11 -17.60
C GLU A 25 -1.13 13.84 -19.04
N ALA A 26 -1.98 14.03 -20.05
CA ALA A 26 -1.50 14.21 -21.42
C ALA A 26 -0.98 15.66 -21.60
N ASP A 27 -0.01 16.06 -20.78
CA ASP A 27 0.69 17.33 -20.94
C ASP A 27 1.80 17.18 -21.99
N THR A 28 1.65 17.90 -23.09
CA THR A 28 2.59 17.90 -24.22
C THR A 28 3.73 18.88 -23.93
N SER A 29 4.37 18.73 -22.78
CA SER A 29 5.59 19.45 -22.43
C SER A 29 6.78 18.51 -22.61
N VAL A 30 7.75 18.92 -23.44
CA VAL A 30 9.00 18.19 -23.65
C VAL A 30 9.62 17.93 -22.29
N THR A 31 9.51 16.70 -21.81
CA THR A 31 9.96 16.31 -20.48
C THR A 31 11.48 16.23 -20.53
N LEU A 32 12.16 17.31 -20.16
CA LEU A 32 13.55 17.22 -19.74
C LEU A 32 13.64 16.11 -18.68
N PRO A 33 14.68 15.25 -18.68
CA PRO A 33 14.83 14.24 -17.64
C PRO A 33 14.72 14.95 -16.29
N ARG A 34 13.68 14.63 -15.49
CA ARG A 34 13.64 15.14 -14.12
C ARG A 34 14.99 14.76 -13.51
N PRO A 35 15.77 15.71 -13.00
CA PRO A 35 16.95 15.34 -12.24
C PRO A 35 16.49 14.32 -11.22
N PHE A 36 17.21 13.19 -11.10
CA PHE A 36 16.93 12.16 -10.10
C PHE A 36 16.85 12.88 -8.75
N ALA A 37 15.63 13.23 -8.32
CA ALA A 37 15.40 13.79 -7.02
C ALA A 37 15.86 12.69 -6.08
N GLN A 38 16.91 12.96 -5.31
CA GLN A 38 17.47 11.97 -4.41
C GLN A 38 16.34 11.47 -3.54
N ASP A 39 16.04 10.17 -3.65
CA ASP A 39 14.98 9.54 -2.90
C ASP A 39 15.21 9.80 -1.40
N ALA A 40 14.34 10.58 -0.77
CA ALA A 40 14.55 11.04 0.60
C ALA A 40 14.01 10.00 1.58
N TRP A 41 14.72 9.80 2.69
CA TRP A 41 14.26 8.91 3.78
C TRP A 41 13.04 9.46 4.52
N ILE A 42 12.88 10.79 4.55
CA ILE A 42 11.74 11.47 5.16
C ILE A 42 11.07 12.28 4.07
N SER A 43 9.94 11.78 3.58
CA SER A 43 9.13 12.44 2.55
C SER A 43 7.67 12.06 2.74
N LYS A 44 6.77 12.82 2.10
CA LYS A 44 5.33 12.47 2.06
C LYS A 44 5.12 11.06 1.52
N ASP A 45 5.87 10.71 0.48
CA ASP A 45 5.83 9.40 -0.18
C ASP A 45 6.12 8.25 0.82
N LYS A 46 7.16 8.37 1.66
CA LYS A 46 7.42 7.35 2.70
C LYS A 46 6.34 7.30 3.77
N ALA A 47 5.73 8.45 4.10
CA ALA A 47 4.61 8.49 5.04
C ALA A 47 3.36 7.81 4.45
N ASP A 48 3.08 8.01 3.16
CA ASP A 48 1.97 7.35 2.46
C ASP A 48 2.18 5.83 2.45
N HIS A 49 3.39 5.35 2.17
CA HIS A 49 3.75 3.92 2.24
C HIS A 49 3.49 3.33 3.63
N LEU A 50 4.01 3.98 4.67
CA LEU A 50 3.83 3.55 6.06
C LEU A 50 2.34 3.49 6.46
N VAL A 51 1.57 4.52 6.13
CA VAL A 51 0.14 4.58 6.49
C VAL A 51 -0.66 3.57 5.67
N ALA A 52 -0.40 3.45 4.38
CA ALA A 52 -1.10 2.52 3.49
C ALA A 52 -0.84 1.06 3.91
N SER A 53 0.41 0.70 4.22
CA SER A 53 0.74 -0.66 4.64
C SER A 53 0.17 -1.00 6.02
N ALA A 54 0.18 -0.05 6.96
CA ALA A 54 -0.45 -0.22 8.27
C ALA A 54 -1.97 -0.42 8.15
N PHE A 55 -2.63 0.42 7.35
CA PHE A 55 -4.06 0.33 7.09
C PHE A 55 -4.42 -0.99 6.41
N LEU A 56 -3.67 -1.37 5.37
CA LEU A 56 -3.91 -2.60 4.61
C LEU A 56 -3.75 -3.83 5.50
N THR A 57 -2.71 -3.88 6.33
CA THR A 57 -2.50 -4.96 7.31
C THR A 57 -3.69 -5.04 8.29
N GLY A 58 -4.14 -3.90 8.83
CA GLY A 58 -5.29 -3.84 9.73
C GLY A 58 -6.59 -4.30 9.07
N ALA A 59 -6.84 -3.87 7.83
CA ALA A 59 -8.03 -4.26 7.07
C ALA A 59 -8.05 -5.75 6.74
N GLN A 60 -6.92 -6.31 6.29
CA GLN A 60 -6.79 -7.74 6.03
C GLN A 60 -6.96 -8.55 7.33
N TYR A 61 -6.34 -8.12 8.42
CA TYR A 61 -6.51 -8.75 9.72
C TYR A 61 -7.98 -8.75 10.14
N TYR A 62 -8.66 -7.60 10.04
CA TYR A 62 -10.08 -7.51 10.39
C TYR A 62 -10.93 -8.47 9.56
N LEU A 63 -10.71 -8.51 8.24
CA LEU A 63 -11.42 -9.43 7.35
C LEU A 63 -11.21 -10.89 7.80
N TRP A 64 -9.97 -11.32 7.97
CA TRP A 64 -9.64 -12.70 8.33
C TRP A 64 -10.12 -13.07 9.74
N HIS A 65 -9.96 -12.17 10.71
CA HIS A 65 -10.27 -12.47 12.10
C HIS A 65 -11.75 -12.33 12.43
N ARG A 66 -12.41 -11.29 11.90
CA ARG A 66 -13.79 -10.93 12.30
C ARG A 66 -14.84 -11.42 11.33
N GLU A 67 -14.55 -11.42 10.03
CA GLU A 67 -15.53 -11.79 9.01
C GLU A 67 -15.38 -13.26 8.59
N LEU A 68 -14.17 -13.82 8.65
CA LEU A 68 -13.89 -15.23 8.35
C LEU A 68 -13.64 -16.09 9.59
N GLU A 69 -13.71 -15.50 10.79
CA GLU A 69 -13.63 -16.19 12.09
C GLU A 69 -12.35 -17.04 12.27
N HIS A 70 -11.24 -16.66 11.62
CA HIS A 70 -9.95 -17.31 11.83
C HIS A 70 -9.29 -16.89 13.14
N SER A 71 -8.34 -17.72 13.61
CA SER A 71 -7.58 -17.41 14.81
C SER A 71 -6.78 -16.10 14.64
N HIS A 72 -6.44 -15.46 15.76
CA HIS A 72 -5.61 -14.26 15.77
C HIS A 72 -4.29 -14.47 15.01
N GLU A 73 -3.58 -15.57 15.31
CA GLU A 73 -2.29 -15.89 14.69
C GLU A 73 -2.40 -16.11 13.18
N GLN A 74 -3.43 -16.84 12.73
CA GLN A 74 -3.68 -17.06 11.30
C GLN A 74 -3.99 -15.74 10.60
N SER A 75 -4.88 -14.94 11.16
CA SER A 75 -5.31 -13.67 10.59
C SER A 75 -4.17 -12.68 10.47
N LEU A 76 -3.33 -12.58 11.51
CA LEU A 76 -2.17 -11.70 11.53
C LEU A 76 -1.10 -12.16 10.52
N SER A 77 -0.82 -13.46 10.47
CA SER A 77 0.15 -14.03 9.52
C SER A 77 -0.26 -13.77 8.07
N VAL A 78 -1.54 -13.99 7.74
CA VAL A 78 -2.06 -13.73 6.40
C VAL A 78 -2.07 -12.23 6.07
N ALA A 79 -2.48 -11.38 7.01
CA ALA A 79 -2.49 -9.93 6.82
C ALA A 79 -1.09 -9.37 6.54
N ILE A 80 -0.08 -9.81 7.32
CA ILE A 80 1.32 -9.44 7.12
C ILE A 80 1.79 -9.94 5.75
N GLY A 81 1.63 -11.24 5.47
CA GLY A 81 2.13 -11.84 4.23
C GLY A 81 1.52 -11.22 2.97
N THR A 82 0.21 -10.98 2.98
CA THR A 82 -0.49 -10.34 1.84
C THR A 82 -0.08 -8.88 1.65
N THR A 83 0.12 -8.12 2.74
CA THR A 83 0.56 -6.73 2.65
C THR A 83 2.00 -6.63 2.12
N ILE A 84 2.91 -7.49 2.58
CA ILE A 84 4.28 -7.59 2.05
C ILE A 84 4.26 -7.91 0.55
N ALA A 85 3.44 -8.89 0.14
CA ALA A 85 3.33 -9.28 -1.26
C ALA A 85 2.81 -8.14 -2.14
N ILE A 86 1.87 -7.34 -1.64
CA ILE A 86 1.33 -6.17 -2.35
C ILE A 86 2.40 -5.07 -2.47
N GLY A 87 3.12 -4.75 -1.40
CA GLY A 87 4.22 -3.76 -1.42
C GLY A 87 5.33 -4.17 -2.39
N LEU A 88 5.81 -5.42 -2.30
CA LEU A 88 6.78 -5.97 -3.25
C LEU A 88 6.27 -5.98 -4.69
N GLY A 89 5.00 -6.34 -4.88
CA GLY A 89 4.35 -6.32 -6.19
C GLY A 89 4.31 -4.92 -6.81
N LYS A 90 4.06 -3.88 -6.01
CA LYS A 90 4.08 -2.48 -6.46
C LYS A 90 5.48 -2.06 -6.92
N GLU A 91 6.52 -2.34 -6.15
CA GLU A 91 7.90 -2.00 -6.54
C GLU A 91 8.37 -2.74 -7.80
N ILE A 92 8.00 -4.03 -7.94
CA ILE A 92 8.25 -4.79 -9.17
C ILE A 92 7.47 -4.19 -10.35
N TYR A 93 6.20 -3.84 -10.12
CA TYR A 93 5.36 -3.23 -11.14
C TYR A 93 5.94 -1.88 -11.63
N ASP A 94 6.40 -1.03 -10.72
CA ASP A 94 7.00 0.25 -11.06
C ASP A 94 8.27 0.07 -11.90
N HIS A 95 9.11 -0.91 -11.52
CA HIS A 95 10.30 -1.27 -12.29
C HIS A 95 9.97 -1.75 -13.72
N VAL A 96 9.01 -2.68 -13.85
CA VAL A 96 8.67 -3.30 -15.14
C VAL A 96 7.88 -2.35 -16.04
N SER A 97 6.93 -1.61 -15.47
CA SER A 97 6.04 -0.71 -16.23
C SER A 97 6.70 0.62 -16.60
N ARG A 98 7.80 0.99 -15.92
CA ARG A 98 8.46 2.30 -16.02
C ARG A 98 7.55 3.48 -15.67
N LYS A 99 6.44 3.23 -14.97
CA LYS A 99 5.48 4.27 -14.53
C LYS A 99 5.82 4.84 -13.15
N GLY A 100 6.72 4.21 -12.42
CA GLY A 100 7.23 4.66 -11.13
C GLY A 100 8.73 4.40 -10.99
N THR A 101 9.31 4.81 -9.87
CA THR A 101 10.72 4.55 -9.54
C THR A 101 10.78 3.56 -8.39
N PRO A 102 11.28 2.33 -8.61
CA PRO A 102 11.38 1.37 -7.52
C PRO A 102 12.31 1.91 -6.42
N SER A 103 11.88 1.82 -5.16
CA SER A 103 12.64 2.28 -4.01
C SER A 103 12.68 1.23 -2.90
N VAL A 104 13.90 0.93 -2.46
CA VAL A 104 14.11 0.13 -1.24
C VAL A 104 13.62 0.87 0.00
N LYS A 105 13.60 2.22 -0.02
CA LYS A 105 13.13 3.03 1.11
C LYS A 105 11.61 2.92 1.27
N ASP A 106 10.88 2.76 0.17
CA ASP A 106 9.45 2.47 0.18
C ASP A 106 9.18 1.11 0.83
N MET A 107 9.98 0.09 0.47
CA MET A 107 9.88 -1.23 1.11
C MET A 107 10.13 -1.17 2.62
N VAL A 108 11.09 -0.36 3.06
CA VAL A 108 11.35 -0.15 4.50
C VAL A 108 10.17 0.54 5.17
N ALA A 109 9.60 1.58 4.54
CA ALA A 109 8.41 2.26 5.05
C ALA A 109 7.21 1.30 5.14
N ASP A 110 7.02 0.43 4.15
CA ASP A 110 5.98 -0.59 4.15
C ASP A 110 6.14 -1.55 5.35
N VAL A 111 7.36 -2.08 5.55
CA VAL A 111 7.67 -2.97 6.70
C VAL A 111 7.43 -2.28 8.04
N LEU A 112 7.80 -0.99 8.16
CA LEU A 112 7.53 -0.22 9.38
C LEU A 112 6.03 -0.07 9.63
N GLY A 113 5.24 0.25 8.61
CA GLY A 113 3.79 0.35 8.75
C GLY A 113 3.13 -0.99 9.10
N ILE A 114 3.56 -2.09 8.50
CA ILE A 114 3.14 -3.45 8.88
C ILE A 114 3.48 -3.71 10.36
N GLY A 115 4.68 -3.35 10.80
CA GLY A 115 5.11 -3.49 12.19
C GLY A 115 4.25 -2.67 13.16
N VAL A 116 3.90 -1.43 12.79
CA VAL A 116 2.98 -0.58 13.56
C VAL A 116 1.61 -1.25 13.69
N ALA A 117 1.05 -1.76 12.58
CA ALA A 117 -0.23 -2.47 12.62
C ALA A 117 -0.15 -3.72 13.49
N ALA A 118 0.89 -4.55 13.34
CA ALA A 118 1.08 -5.75 14.15
C ALA A 118 1.21 -5.43 15.66
N LEU A 119 1.89 -4.34 16.01
CA LEU A 119 1.98 -3.87 17.40
C LEU A 119 0.62 -3.43 17.94
N LEU A 120 -0.18 -2.73 17.13
CA LEU A 120 -1.52 -2.30 17.53
C LEU A 120 -2.51 -3.46 17.68
N LEU A 121 -2.37 -4.50 16.84
CA LEU A 121 -3.24 -5.68 16.83
C LEU A 121 -2.86 -6.76 17.84
N SER A 122 -1.65 -6.73 18.38
CA SER A 122 -1.18 -7.67 19.40
C SER A 122 -1.60 -7.30 20.82
N ARG A 123 -2.37 -6.22 20.98
CA ARG A 123 -2.98 -5.77 22.24
C ARG A 123 -4.45 -6.14 22.30
#